data_AF-A0A971AU23-F1
#
_entry.id   AF-A0A971AU23-F1
#
_cell.length_a   1.000
_cell.length_b   1.000
_cell.length_c   1.000
_cell.angle_alpha   90.00
_cell.angle_beta   90.00
_cell.angle_gamma   90.00
#
_symmetry.space_group_name_H-M   'P 1'
#
loop_
_entity.id
_entity.type
_entity.pdbx_description
1 polymer ?
#
loop_
_entity_poly.entity_id
_entity_poly.type
_entity_poly.pdbx_seq_one_letter_code
_entity_poly.pdbx_strand_id
1 'polypeptide(L)' 'DATDYPGTVFLPEVQGRLGGVYRDQVEHFVDCIARGRTPACTAEEGLEAVRVAAAIERSLREGVEVDV' A
#
# COMPACT_ATOMS: atom_id res chain seq x y z
N ASP A 1 -0.46 -27.91 1.20
CA ASP A 1 -1.88 -27.64 0.96
C ASP A 1 -2.04 -26.14 0.79
N ALA A 2 -2.47 -25.67 -0.38
CA ALA A 2 -2.49 -24.24 -0.77
C ALA A 2 -3.75 -23.52 -0.25
N THR A 3 -4.30 -24.01 0.86
CA THR A 3 -5.70 -23.85 1.27
C THR A 3 -5.88 -23.01 2.53
N ASP A 4 -4.79 -22.60 3.19
CA ASP A 4 -4.89 -21.68 4.32
C ASP A 4 -4.90 -20.24 3.80
N TYR A 5 -6.12 -19.77 3.56
CA TYR A 5 -6.45 -18.41 3.14
C TYR A 5 -6.03 -17.40 4.23
N PRO A 6 -5.54 -16.19 3.88
CA PRO A 6 -5.49 -15.58 2.56
C PRO A 6 -4.36 -16.13 1.68
N GLY A 7 -4.69 -16.39 0.40
CA GLY A 7 -3.73 -16.84 -0.60
C GLY A 7 -2.56 -15.86 -0.76
N THR A 8 -1.34 -16.33 -0.46
CA THR A 8 -0.08 -15.58 -0.50
C THR A 8 0.49 -15.42 -1.92
N VAL A 9 -0.35 -15.49 -2.96
CA VAL A 9 0.07 -15.79 -4.35
C VAL A 9 1.04 -14.75 -4.95
N PHE A 10 1.30 -13.63 -4.26
CA PHE A 10 2.48 -12.81 -4.49
C PHE A 10 3.44 -12.89 -3.28
N LEU A 11 4.55 -13.63 -3.46
CA LEU A 11 5.64 -13.84 -2.51
C LEU A 11 6.91 -13.09 -2.95
N PRO A 12 6.93 -11.75 -2.96
CA PRO A 12 8.16 -11.01 -3.21
C PRO A 12 9.11 -11.15 -2.02
N GLU A 13 10.38 -10.92 -2.29
CA GLU A 13 11.35 -10.66 -1.23
C GLU A 13 11.22 -9.19 -0.80
N VAL A 14 10.87 -8.97 0.46
CA VAL A 14 10.78 -7.64 1.07
C VAL A 14 11.76 -7.59 2.23
N GLN A 15 12.76 -6.70 2.14
CA GLN A 15 13.80 -6.54 3.18
C GLN A 15 14.50 -7.86 3.57
N GLY A 16 14.79 -8.71 2.59
CA GLY A 16 15.45 -10.01 2.83
C GLY A 16 14.52 -11.10 3.37
N ARG A 17 13.21 -10.86 3.44
CA ARG A 17 12.21 -11.85 3.85
C ARG A 17 11.29 -12.20 2.69
N LEU A 18 11.24 -13.48 2.33
CA LEU A 18 10.21 -14.02 1.45
C LEU A 18 8.89 -14.08 2.22
N GLY A 19 7.89 -13.32 1.80
CA GLY A 19 6.63 -13.14 2.54
C GLY A 19 5.46 -12.96 1.61
N GLY A 20 4.28 -13.45 2.02
CA GLY A 20 3.07 -13.24 1.24
C GLY A 20 2.53 -11.85 1.51
N VAL A 21 2.60 -10.93 0.53
CA VAL A 21 2.29 -9.50 0.78
C VAL A 21 0.92 -9.27 1.39
N TYR A 22 -0.08 -10.05 0.99
CA TYR A 22 -1.44 -9.91 1.48
C TYR A 22 -1.58 -10.44 2.91
N ARG A 23 -0.87 -11.53 3.23
CA ARG A 23 -0.81 -12.01 4.61
C ARG A 23 -0.14 -10.96 5.50
N ASP A 24 1.02 -10.46 5.09
CA ASP A 24 1.79 -9.48 5.85
C ASP A 24 1.00 -8.17 6.04
N GLN A 25 0.28 -7.72 5.01
CA GLN A 25 -0.60 -6.55 5.07
C GLN A 25 -1.74 -6.74 6.08
N VAL A 26 -2.43 -7.89 6.04
CA VAL A 26 -3.55 -8.18 6.96
C VAL A 26 -3.05 -8.33 8.39
N GLU A 27 -1.92 -9.02 8.59
CA GLU A 27 -1.27 -9.18 9.90
C GLU A 27 -0.92 -7.81 10.50
N HIS A 28 -0.31 -6.92 9.71
CA HIS A 28 0.01 -5.55 10.11
C HIS A 28 -1.25 -4.74 10.48
N PHE A 29 -2.30 -4.83 9.66
CA PHE A 29 -3.56 -4.13 9.91
C PHE A 29 -4.20 -4.53 11.25
N VAL A 30 -4.33 -5.84 11.49
CA VAL A 30 -4.88 -6.36 12.74
C VAL A 30 -4.04 -5.94 13.95
N ASP A 31 -2.72 -5.98 13.81
CA ASP A 31 -1.79 -5.60 14.87
C ASP A 31 -1.89 -4.10 15.22
N CYS A 32 -2.01 -3.22 14.22
CA CYS A 32 -2.27 -1.79 14.43
C CYS A 32 -3.55 -1.54 15.23
N ILE A 33 -4.65 -2.24 14.91
CA ILE A 33 -5.91 -2.13 15.66
C ILE A 33 -5.73 -2.66 17.09
N ALA A 34 -5.19 -3.87 17.23
CA ALA A 34 -5.09 -4.55 18.52
C ALA A 34 -4.17 -3.82 19.50
N ARG A 35 -3.11 -3.17 19.01
CA ARG A 35 -2.10 -2.50 19.84
C ARG A 35 -2.16 -0.97 19.79
N GLY A 36 -3.13 -0.40 19.07
CA GLY A 36 -3.28 1.05 18.93
C GLY A 36 -2.06 1.73 18.27
N ARG A 37 -1.40 1.05 17.33
CA ARG A 37 -0.21 1.58 16.64
C ARG A 37 -0.60 2.32 15.38
N THR A 38 0.14 3.37 15.05
CA THR A 38 0.04 4.03 13.75
C THR A 38 0.42 3.06 12.63
N PRO A 39 -0.40 2.91 11.58
CA PRO A 39 -0.04 2.12 10.41
C PRO A 39 1.20 2.66 9.70
N ALA A 40 1.96 1.78 9.04
CA ALA A 40 3.10 2.17 8.22
C ALA A 40 2.71 3.00 6.97
N CYS A 41 1.44 2.95 6.58
CA CYS A 41 0.84 3.85 5.59
C CYS A 41 -0.53 4.27 6.11
N THR A 42 -0.70 5.56 6.34
CA THR A 42 -1.90 6.21 6.86
C THR A 42 -2.89 6.51 5.74
N ALA A 43 -4.13 6.84 6.12
CA ALA A 43 -5.14 7.26 5.14
C ALA A 43 -4.76 8.58 4.47
N GLU A 44 -4.11 9.47 5.21
CA GLU A 44 -3.64 10.77 4.76
C GLU A 44 -2.53 10.62 3.71
N GLU A 45 -1.58 9.72 3.92
CA GLU A 45 -0.55 9.38 2.93
C GLU A 45 -1.17 8.75 1.67
N GLY A 46 -2.19 7.90 1.83
CA GLY A 46 -2.95 7.35 0.71
C GLY A 46 -3.68 8.43 -0.10
N LEU A 47 -4.28 9.41 0.57
CA LEU A 47 -4.92 10.55 -0.08
C LEU A 47 -3.90 11.41 -0.85
N GLU A 48 -2.72 11.63 -0.28
CA GLU A 48 -1.66 12.37 -0.93
C GLU A 48 -1.17 11.68 -2.20
N ALA A 49 -0.99 10.36 -2.16
CA ALA A 49 -0.66 9.57 -3.36
C ALA A 49 -1.70 9.74 -4.48
N VAL A 50 -2.99 9.82 -4.13
CA VAL A 50 -4.07 10.07 -5.10
C VAL A 50 -4.01 11.50 -5.66
N ARG A 51 -3.67 12.52 -4.85
CA ARG A 51 -3.49 13.89 -5.34
C ARG A 51 -2.35 13.97 -6.36
N VAL A 52 -1.22 13.32 -6.08
CA VAL A 52 -0.10 13.22 -7.02
C VAL A 52 -0.54 12.58 -8.33
N ALA A 53 -1.28 11.45 -8.26
CA ALA A 53 -1.80 10.79 -9.46
C ALA A 53 -2.73 11.71 -10.28
N ALA A 54 -3.58 12.49 -9.60
CA ALA A 54 -4.46 13.45 -10.27
C ALA A 54 -3.69 14.61 -10.94
N ALA A 55 -2.62 15.11 -10.29
CA ALA A 55 -1.75 16.13 -10.87
C ALA A 55 -1.02 15.60 -12.12
N ILE A 56 -0.54 14.35 -12.10
CA ILE A 56 0.08 13.68 -13.27
C ILE A 56 -0.92 13.62 -14.44
N GLU A 57 -2.15 13.14 -14.19
CA GLU A 57 -3.20 13.07 -15.22
C GLU A 57 -3.55 14.43 -15.81
N ARG A 58 -3.54 15.48 -14.99
CA ARG A 58 -3.79 16.85 -15.44
C ARG A 58 -2.61 17.39 -16.25
N SER A 59 -1.38 17.17 -15.80
CA SER A 59 -0.16 17.55 -16.50
C SER A 59 -0.08 16.93 -17.90
N LEU A 60 -0.38 15.63 -18.03
CA LEU A 60 -0.41 14.93 -19.31
C LEU A 60 -1.41 15.55 -20.30
N ARG A 61 -2.57 16.01 -19.80
CA ARG A 61 -3.62 16.63 -20.62
C ARG A 61 -3.29 18.05 -21.03
N GLU A 62 -2.71 18.83 -20.13
CA GLU A 62 -2.43 20.26 -20.33
C GLU A 62 -1.06 20.49 -20.99
N GLY A 63 -0.17 19.49 -20.98
CA GLY A 63 1.18 19.57 -21.56
C GLY A 63 2.12 20.47 -20.76
N VAL A 64 1.82 20.71 -19.48
CA VAL A 64 2.60 21.56 -18.57
C VAL A 64 2.75 20.90 -17.21
N GLU A 65 3.75 21.34 -16.43
CA GLU A 65 3.89 20.95 -15.03
C GLU A 65 2.68 21.44 -14.20
N VAL A 66 2.21 20.60 -13.27
CA VAL A 66 1.06 20.88 -12.40
C VAL A 66 1.44 20.52 -10.97
N ASP A 67 1.29 21.48 -10.05
CA ASP A 67 1.49 21.27 -8.62
C ASP A 67 0.46 20.32 -8.02
N VAL A 68 0.84 19.67 -6.91
CA VAL A 68 0.00 18.76 -6.12
C VAL A 68 -0.73 19.53 -5.02
#